data_AF-A0A935SJT9-F1
#
_entry.id   AF-A0A935SJT9-F1
#
_cell.length_a   1.000
_cell.length_b   1.000
_cell.length_c   1.000
_cell.angle_alpha   90.00
_cell.angle_beta   90.00
_cell.angle_gamma   90.00
#
_symmetry.space_group_name_H-M   'P 1'
#
loop_
_entity.id
_entity.type
_entity.pdbx_description
1 polymer ?
#
loop_
_entity_poly.entity_id
_entity_poly.type
_entity_poly.pdbx_seq_one_letter_code
_entity_poly.pdbx_strand_id
1 'polypeptide(L)'
;MSIQPFSQYQSWPIVLEGVIFIIFSIKLYRQLLNTTSDLLLLPSFWINTGIYLYFALDLFLFIIISFMFKNMSQEMRDTVWGFHNFINAIKNILFAIGIYFVNAQQEKEYSK
;
A
#
# COMPACT_ATOMS: atom_id res chain seq x y z
N MET A 1 2.24 -19.05 20.53
CA MET A 1 3.30 -18.26 21.18
C MET A 1 3.49 -17.00 20.35
N SER A 2 2.99 -15.86 20.81
CA SER A 2 3.23 -14.59 20.10
C SER A 2 4.69 -14.19 20.29
N ILE A 3 5.34 -13.81 19.20
CA ILE A 3 6.78 -13.52 19.15
C ILE A 3 7.11 -12.20 19.90
N GLN A 4 6.09 -11.39 20.25
CA GLN A 4 6.22 -10.15 21.02
C GLN A 4 5.05 -9.93 22.01
N PRO A 5 5.26 -9.15 23.09
CA PRO A 5 4.20 -8.76 24.04
C PRO A 5 3.14 -7.87 23.40
N PHE A 6 1.86 -8.01 23.79
CA PHE A 6 0.74 -7.19 23.30
C PHE A 6 0.84 -5.69 23.62
N SER A 7 1.72 -5.32 24.55
CA SER A 7 1.97 -3.93 24.94
C SER A 7 2.98 -3.20 24.03
N GLN A 8 3.56 -3.89 23.05
CA GLN A 8 4.51 -3.32 22.10
C GLN A 8 3.92 -3.29 20.69
N TYR A 9 4.32 -2.30 19.91
CA TYR A 9 3.99 -2.23 18.48
C TYR A 9 4.49 -3.50 17.79
N GLN A 10 3.57 -4.30 17.25
CA GLN A 10 3.90 -5.59 16.63
C GLN A 10 4.43 -5.39 15.22
N SER A 11 5.73 -5.13 15.11
CA SER A 11 6.34 -4.80 13.82
C SER A 11 6.52 -6.00 12.90
N TRP A 12 6.75 -7.19 13.45
CA TRP A 12 7.05 -8.39 12.65
C TRP A 12 5.88 -8.87 11.78
N PRO A 13 4.63 -8.94 12.29
CA PRO A 13 3.47 -9.25 11.46
C PRO A 13 3.27 -8.25 10.33
N ILE A 14 3.46 -6.95 10.59
CA ILE A 14 3.29 -5.87 9.60
C ILE A 14 4.36 -5.98 8.50
N VAL A 15 5.61 -6.28 8.87
CA VAL A 15 6.69 -6.52 7.91
C VAL A 15 6.38 -7.73 7.03
N LEU A 16 5.92 -8.84 7.63
CA LEU A 16 5.54 -10.04 6.89
C LEU A 16 4.37 -9.78 5.93
N GLU A 17 3.34 -9.10 6.42
CA GLU A 17 2.18 -8.65 5.63
C GLU A 17 2.64 -7.80 4.43
N GLY A 18 3.50 -6.81 4.67
CA GLY A 18 4.03 -5.96 3.62
C GLY A 18 4.77 -6.74 2.53
N VAL A 19 5.62 -7.70 2.91
CA VAL A 19 6.32 -8.57 1.95
C VAL A 19 5.32 -9.39 1.12
N ILE A 20 4.30 -9.97 1.76
CA ILE A 20 3.26 -10.75 1.08
C ILE A 20 2.51 -9.90 0.05
N PHE A 21 2.06 -8.70 0.43
CA PHE A 21 1.35 -7.80 -0.46
C PHE A 21 2.23 -7.31 -1.62
N ILE A 22 3.50 -7.02 -1.38
CA ILE A 22 4.44 -6.65 -2.44
C ILE A 22 4.57 -7.80 -3.47
N ILE A 23 4.72 -9.04 -3.03
CA ILE A 23 4.81 -10.21 -3.91
C ILE A 23 3.53 -10.37 -4.74
N PHE A 24 2.36 -10.26 -4.11
CA PHE A 24 1.09 -10.34 -4.82
C PHE A 24 0.91 -9.19 -5.81
N SER A 25 1.30 -7.98 -5.45
CA SER A 25 1.21 -6.82 -6.34
C SER A 25 2.09 -6.96 -7.57
N ILE A 26 3.30 -7.51 -7.42
CA ILE A 26 4.18 -7.81 -8.56
C ILE A 26 3.55 -8.87 -9.47
N LYS A 27 2.98 -9.94 -8.91
CA LYS A 27 2.26 -10.96 -9.69
C LYS A 27 1.08 -10.35 -10.45
N LEU A 28 0.30 -9.49 -9.81
CA LEU A 28 -0.84 -8.83 -10.45
C LEU A 28 -0.37 -7.89 -11.57
N TYR A 29 0.69 -7.11 -11.38
CA TYR A 29 1.25 -6.30 -12.47
C TYR A 29 1.62 -7.13 -13.69
N ARG A 30 2.26 -8.29 -13.50
CA ARG A 30 2.58 -9.21 -14.61
C ARG A 30 1.33 -9.68 -15.33
N GLN A 31 0.26 -9.98 -14.59
CA GLN A 31 -1.01 -10.36 -15.18
C GLN A 31 -1.64 -9.20 -15.98
N LEU A 32 -1.69 -8.00 -15.41
CA LEU A 32 -2.28 -6.82 -16.07
C LEU A 32 -1.53 -6.44 -17.35
N LEU A 33 -0.20 -6.50 -17.33
CA LEU A 33 0.66 -6.24 -18.50
C LEU A 33 0.40 -7.20 -19.66
N ASN A 34 -0.08 -8.42 -19.37
CA ASN A 34 -0.42 -9.40 -20.40
C ASN A 34 -1.88 -9.27 -20.88
N THR A 35 -2.72 -8.49 -20.19
CA THR A 35 -4.15 -8.36 -20.50
C THR A 35 -4.41 -7.23 -21.49
N THR A 36 -3.75 -6.08 -21.33
CA THR A 36 -3.96 -4.89 -22.17
C THR A 36 -2.75 -3.96 -22.13
N SER A 37 -2.56 -3.17 -23.19
CA SER A 37 -1.63 -2.05 -23.22
C SER A 37 -2.15 -0.83 -22.44
N ASP A 38 -3.47 -0.68 -22.32
CA ASP A 38 -4.11 0.51 -21.73
C ASP A 38 -4.33 0.37 -20.21
N LEU A 39 -3.24 0.11 -19.47
CA LEU A 39 -3.28 -0.17 -18.04
C LEU A 39 -3.96 0.93 -17.21
N LEU A 40 -3.84 2.19 -17.62
CA LEU A 40 -4.40 3.34 -16.91
C LEU A 40 -5.93 3.35 -16.92
N LEU A 41 -6.57 2.61 -17.84
CA LEU A 41 -8.02 2.45 -17.86
C LEU A 41 -8.51 1.32 -16.95
N LEU A 42 -7.60 0.50 -16.41
CA LEU A 42 -7.97 -0.61 -15.55
C LEU A 42 -8.07 -0.17 -14.09
N PRO A 43 -9.24 -0.30 -13.43
CA PRO A 43 -9.38 -0.06 -12.00
C PRO A 43 -8.36 -0.83 -11.16
N SER A 44 -8.13 -2.10 -11.50
CA SER A 44 -7.20 -2.98 -10.81
C SER A 44 -5.76 -2.47 -10.84
N PHE A 45 -5.36 -1.73 -11.88
CA PHE A 45 -4.03 -1.13 -11.93
C PHE A 45 -3.84 -0.08 -10.84
N TRP A 46 -4.82 0.81 -10.66
CA TRP A 46 -4.78 1.88 -9.66
C TRP A 46 -4.85 1.34 -8.23
N ILE A 47 -5.74 0.38 -7.97
CA ILE A 47 -5.83 -0.30 -6.67
C ILE A 47 -4.51 -1.01 -6.36
N ASN A 48 -3.98 -1.80 -7.30
CA ASN A 48 -2.73 -2.52 -7.09
C ASN A 48 -1.55 -1.56 -6.85
N THR A 49 -1.52 -0.43 -7.55
CA THR A 49 -0.48 0.59 -7.37
C THR A 49 -0.55 1.25 -6.00
N GLY A 50 -1.76 1.54 -5.50
CA GLY A 50 -1.94 2.03 -4.13
C GLY A 50 -1.43 1.03 -3.09
N ILE A 51 -1.79 -0.25 -3.22
CA ILE A 51 -1.33 -1.32 -2.33
C ILE A 51 0.19 -1.45 -2.38
N TYR A 52 0.76 -1.56 -3.58
CA TYR A 52 2.20 -1.71 -3.77
C TYR A 52 2.98 -0.54 -3.16
N LEU A 53 2.60 0.70 -3.48
CA LEU A 53 3.31 1.88 -2.95
C LEU A 53 3.20 2.00 -1.43
N TYR A 54 2.00 1.75 -0.88
CA TYR A 54 1.80 1.76 0.56
C TYR A 54 2.74 0.78 1.25
N PHE A 55 2.68 -0.50 0.87
CA PHE A 55 3.50 -1.51 1.52
C PHE A 55 4.99 -1.38 1.19
N ALA A 56 5.39 -1.01 -0.03
CA ALA A 56 6.80 -0.86 -0.37
C ALA A 56 7.47 0.29 0.39
N LEU A 57 6.79 1.43 0.54
CA LEU A 57 7.34 2.60 1.22
C LEU A 57 7.25 2.47 2.75
N ASP A 58 6.14 1.94 3.26
CA ASP A 58 5.97 1.76 4.70
C ASP A 58 6.77 0.55 5.26
N LEU A 59 7.12 -0.44 4.45
CA LEU A 59 7.94 -1.57 4.90
C LEU A 59 9.28 -1.10 5.49
N PHE A 60 9.96 -0.16 4.80
CA PHE A 60 11.21 0.42 5.29
C PHE A 60 10.99 1.22 6.57
N LEU A 61 9.88 1.97 6.64
CA LEU A 61 9.50 2.74 7.81
C LEU A 61 9.32 1.82 9.03
N PHE A 62 8.56 0.72 8.88
CA PHE A 62 8.32 -0.23 9.96
C PHE A 62 9.57 -0.98 10.39
N ILE A 63 10.47 -1.31 9.46
CA ILE A 63 11.78 -1.87 9.80
C ILE A 63 12.58 -0.88 10.65
N ILE A 64 12.73 0.37 10.20
CA ILE A 64 13.51 1.41 10.91
C ILE A 64 12.92 1.67 12.30
N ILE A 65 11.60 1.78 12.40
CA ILE A 65 10.89 1.96 13.67
C ILE A 65 11.23 0.83 14.64
N SER A 66 11.21 -0.43 14.17
CA SER A 66 11.50 -1.60 15.00
C SER A 66 12.90 -1.57 15.63
N PHE A 67 13.88 -1.04 14.90
CA PHE A 67 15.27 -0.96 15.37
C PHE A 67 15.54 0.31 16.19
N MET A 68 14.90 1.44 15.86
CA MET A 68 15.29 2.76 16.37
C MET A 68 14.31 3.39 17.38
N PHE A 69 13.08 2.89 17.53
CA PHE A 69 12.06 3.59 18.34
C PHE A 69 12.45 3.82 19.80
N LYS A 70 13.24 2.91 20.40
CA LYS A 70 13.67 3.07 21.81
C LYS A 70 14.58 4.27 22.02
N ASN A 71 15.27 4.75 20.98
CA ASN A 71 16.25 5.83 21.06
C ASN A 71 15.85 7.06 20.23
N MET A 72 14.66 7.06 19.65
CA MET A 72 14.19 8.12 18.77
C MET A 72 13.64 9.31 19.57
N SER A 73 13.98 10.54 19.15
CA SER A 73 13.37 11.75 19.73
C SER A 73 11.89 11.86 19.35
N GLN A 74 11.12 12.69 20.08
CA GLN A 74 9.71 12.91 19.75
C GLN A 74 9.53 13.50 18.33
N GLU A 75 10.35 14.49 17.98
CA GLU A 75 10.33 15.14 16.66
C GLU A 75 10.55 14.14 15.50
N MET A 76 11.48 13.20 15.69
CA MET A 76 11.76 12.18 14.68
C MET A 76 10.60 11.17 14.57
N ARG A 77 9.94 10.84 15.69
CA ARG A 77 8.70 10.03 15.65
C ARG A 77 7.59 10.75 14.88
N ASP A 78 7.39 12.04 15.13
CA ASP A 78 6.34 12.82 14.48
C ASP A 78 6.59 12.94 12.97
N THR A 79 7.85 13.10 12.57
CA THR A 79 8.26 13.11 11.15
C THR A 79 7.96 11.78 10.45
N VAL A 80 8.29 10.67 11.11
CA VAL A 80 8.03 9.31 10.61
C VAL A 80 6.53 9.07 10.44
N TRP A 81 5.71 9.44 11.42
CA TRP A 81 4.25 9.34 11.32
C TRP A 81 3.66 10.30 10.27
N GLY A 82 4.24 11.48 10.11
CA GLY A 82 3.87 12.43 9.04
C GLY A 82 4.08 11.82 7.66
N PHE A 83 5.24 11.18 7.44
CA PHE A 83 5.53 10.49 6.18
C PHE A 83 4.59 9.29 5.94
N HIS A 84 4.30 8.49 6.97
CA HIS A 84 3.32 7.40 6.89
C HIS A 84 1.94 7.91 6.46
N ASN A 85 1.46 8.99 7.08
CA ASN A 85 0.17 9.60 6.74
C ASN A 85 0.15 10.16 5.31
N PHE A 86 1.26 10.73 4.84
CA PHE A 86 1.40 11.19 3.47
C PHE A 86 1.30 10.03 2.46
N ILE A 87 1.99 8.91 2.70
CA ILE A 87 1.87 7.70 1.87
C ILE A 87 0.42 7.19 1.87
N ASN A 88 -0.21 7.18 3.05
CA ASN A 88 -1.60 6.76 3.20
C ASN A 88 -2.56 7.66 2.40
N ALA A 89 -2.32 8.97 2.33
CA ALA A 89 -3.09 9.89 1.49
C ALA A 89 -2.94 9.56 0.00
N ILE A 90 -1.71 9.31 -0.48
CA ILE A 90 -1.46 8.89 -1.87
C ILE A 90 -2.21 7.60 -2.20
N LYS A 91 -2.14 6.59 -1.32
CA LYS A 91 -2.87 5.32 -1.48
C LYS A 91 -4.38 5.57 -1.65
N ASN A 92 -4.98 6.40 -0.81
CA ASN A 92 -6.42 6.70 -0.89
C ASN A 92 -6.79 7.44 -2.18
N ILE A 93 -5.93 8.34 -2.67
CA ILE A 93 -6.13 9.00 -3.97
C ILE A 93 -6.12 7.96 -5.10
N LEU A 94 -5.16 7.04 -5.11
CA LEU A 94 -5.09 5.97 -6.11
C LEU A 94 -6.32 5.06 -6.03
N PHE A 95 -6.82 4.78 -4.82
CA PHE A 95 -8.05 4.01 -4.65
C PHE A 95 -9.28 4.74 -5.21
N ALA A 96 -9.39 6.04 -4.96
CA ALA A 96 -10.45 6.86 -5.52
C ALA A 96 -10.41 6.87 -7.06
N ILE A 97 -9.22 6.98 -7.66
CA ILE A 97 -9.05 6.88 -9.12
C ILE A 97 -9.49 5.51 -9.63
N GLY A 98 -9.08 4.42 -8.97
CA GLY A 98 -9.50 3.06 -9.33
C GLY A 98 -11.02 2.91 -9.31
N ILE A 99 -11.68 3.36 -8.25
CA ILE A 99 -13.15 3.32 -8.11
C ILE A 99 -13.84 4.15 -9.19
N TYR A 100 -13.31 5.34 -9.51
CA TYR A 100 -13.84 6.17 -10.60
C TYR A 100 -13.87 5.43 -11.94
N PHE A 101 -12.80 4.71 -12.28
CA PHE A 101 -12.76 3.94 -13.52
C PHE A 101 -13.71 2.74 -13.54
N VAL A 102 -14.05 2.12 -12.39
CA VAL A 102 -15.07 1.06 -12.31
C VAL A 102 -16.42 1.63 -12.76
N ASN A 103 -16.82 2.76 -12.18
CA ASN A 103 -18.11 3.38 -12.48
C ASN A 103 -18.19 3.81 -13.95
N ALA A 104 -17.12 4.41 -14.48
CA ALA A 104 -17.03 4.83 -15.88
C ALA A 104 -17.12 3.66 -16.87
N GLN A 105 -16.64 2.46 -16.49
CA GLN A 105 -16.78 1.26 -17.31
C GLN A 105 -18.22 0.73 -17.29
N GLN A 106 -18.87 0.71 -16.12
CA GLN A 106 -20.26 0.28 -15.98
C GLN A 106 -21.21 1.16 -16.80
N GLU A 107 -21.09 2.49 -16.74
CA GLU A 107 -21.92 3.40 -17.52
C GLU A 107 -21.83 3.15 -19.04
N LYS A 108 -20.65 2.80 -19.54
CA LYS A 108 -20.44 2.47 -20.96
C LYS A 108 -21.06 1.14 -21.37
N GLU A 109 -21.16 0.16 -20.46
CA GLU A 109 -21.82 -1.11 -20.73
C GLU A 109 -23.34 -0.97 -20.77
N TYR A 110 -23.95 -0.17 -19.89
CA TYR A 110 -25.40 0.08 -19.89
C TYR A 110 -25.88 0.98 -21.05
N SER A 111 -24.96 1.70 -21.70
CA SER A 111 -25.27 2.59 -22.84
C SER A 111 -25.16 1.89 -24.21
N LYS A 112 -24.82 0.61 -24.24
CA LYS A 112 -24.75 -0.23 -25.45
C LYS A 112 -25.98 -1.13 -25.56
#